data_AF-A0A8S4QVB6-F1
#
_entry.id   AF-A0A8S4QVB6-F1
#
_cell.length_a   1.000
_cell.length_b   1.000
_cell.length_c   1.000
_cell.angle_alpha   90.00
_cell.angle_beta   90.00
_cell.angle_gamma   90.00
#
_symmetry.space_group_name_H-M   'P 1'
#
loop_
_entity.id
_entity.type
_entity.pdbx_description
1 polymer ?
#
loop_
_entity_poly.entity_id
_entity_poly.type
_entity_poly.pdbx_seq_one_letter_code
_entity_poly.pdbx_strand_id
1 'polypeptide(L)'
;MGLIRRLRVTQRAMERAMLVVALRDKIRNVEIRKRTRVTDIAQRVSKLKWQWAGHIVRRRDGRWGPKVLEWQPRTGKRNVGRPRRGGRTTLGESQEGIWIWNSLQKTYVQQWTSIG
;
A
#
# COMPACT_ATOMS: atom_id res chain seq x y z
N MET A 1 -10.14 -5.64 -8.70
CA MET A 1 -10.97 -4.52 -8.19
C MET A 1 -11.97 -4.92 -7.09
N GLY A 2 -12.54 -6.13 -7.07
CA GLY A 2 -13.63 -6.48 -6.14
C GLY A 2 -13.25 -6.60 -4.65
N LEU A 3 -12.01 -6.95 -4.31
CA LEU A 3 -11.62 -7.25 -2.92
C LEU A 3 -11.67 -6.03 -1.98
N ILE A 4 -11.12 -4.89 -2.42
CA ILE A 4 -11.11 -3.65 -1.62
C ILE A 4 -12.56 -3.17 -1.37
N ARG A 5 -13.43 -3.28 -2.39
CA ARG A 5 -14.85 -2.94 -2.24
C ARG A 5 -15.52 -3.83 -1.18
N ARG A 6 -15.28 -5.14 -1.18
CA ARG A 6 -15.81 -6.06 -0.16
C ARG A 6 -15.31 -5.69 1.24
N LEU A 7 -14.02 -5.40 1.39
CA LEU A 7 -13.45 -4.95 2.67
C LEU A 7 -14.05 -3.62 3.15
N ARG A 8 -14.31 -2.68 2.25
CA ARG A 8 -15.01 -1.43 2.60
C ARG A 8 -16.43 -1.70 3.07
N VAL A 9 -17.17 -2.59 2.40
CA VAL A 9 -18.53 -2.97 2.80
C VAL A 9 -18.54 -3.61 4.18
N THR A 10 -17.62 -4.55 4.45
CA THR A 10 -17.52 -5.17 5.78
C THR A 10 -17.14 -4.14 6.86
N GLN A 11 -16.21 -3.22 6.56
CA GLN A 11 -15.90 -2.11 7.46
C GLN A 11 -17.13 -1.26 7.79
N ARG A 12 -17.98 -0.92 6.81
CA ARG A 12 -19.22 -0.14 7.05
C ARG A 12 -20.22 -0.88 7.93
N ALA A 13 -20.34 -2.19 7.76
CA ALA A 13 -21.20 -3.01 8.62
C ALA A 13 -20.67 -3.02 10.07
N MET A 14 -19.36 -3.20 10.26
CA MET A 14 -18.73 -3.18 11.57
C MET A 14 -18.84 -1.81 12.26
N GLU A 15 -18.60 -0.71 11.54
CA GLU A 15 -18.73 0.65 12.08
C GLU A 15 -20.16 0.96 12.56
N ARG A 16 -21.18 0.44 11.87
CA ARG A 16 -22.59 0.55 12.28
C ARG A 16 -22.89 -0.28 13.53
N ALA A 17 -22.37 -1.50 13.58
CA ALA A 17 -22.52 -2.37 14.75
C ALA A 17 -21.87 -1.76 16.00
N MET A 18 -20.68 -1.16 15.86
CA MET A 18 -19.97 -0.47 16.95
C MET A 18 -20.78 0.68 17.57
N LEU A 19 -21.57 1.40 16.76
CA LEU A 19 -22.39 2.52 17.22
C LEU A 19 -23.85 2.12 17.48
N VAL A 20 -24.20 0.83 17.35
CA VAL A 20 -25.57 0.32 17.48
C VAL A 20 -26.56 1.10 16.58
N VAL A 21 -26.15 1.42 15.35
CA VAL A 21 -26.95 2.19 14.39
C VAL A 21 -27.67 1.25 13.43
N ALA A 22 -28.98 1.38 13.34
CA ALA A 22 -29.81 0.63 12.41
C ALA A 22 -29.79 1.25 11.00
N LEU A 23 -30.16 0.47 9.99
CA LEU A 23 -30.36 0.99 8.62
C LEU A 23 -31.49 2.03 8.56
N ARG A 24 -32.46 1.94 9.46
CA ARG A 24 -33.64 2.83 9.54
C ARG A 24 -33.29 4.25 9.95
N ASP A 25 -32.22 4.43 10.71
CA ASP A 25 -31.78 5.74 11.20
C ASP A 25 -31.27 6.65 10.07
N LYS A 26 -31.04 6.07 8.87
CA LYS A 26 -30.61 6.79 7.65
C LYS A 26 -29.40 7.72 7.86
N ILE A 27 -28.56 7.40 8.84
CA ILE A 27 -27.34 8.17 9.14
C ILE A 27 -26.36 8.03 7.98
N ARG A 28 -25.80 9.16 7.53
CA ARG A 28 -24.80 9.19 6.46
C ARG A 28 -23.52 8.48 6.91
N ASN A 29 -22.90 7.71 6.02
CA ASN A 29 -21.65 7.01 6.31
C ASN A 29 -20.51 7.96 6.72
N VAL A 30 -20.51 9.20 6.22
CA VAL A 30 -19.53 10.23 6.62
C VAL A 30 -19.62 10.56 8.11
N GLU A 31 -20.84 10.60 8.66
CA GLU A 31 -21.08 10.89 10.07
C GLU A 31 -20.65 9.72 10.97
N ILE A 32 -20.96 8.50 10.55
CA ILE A 32 -20.50 7.27 11.22
C ILE A 32 -18.97 7.26 11.30
N ARG A 33 -18.27 7.59 10.21
CA ARG A 33 -16.79 7.68 10.20
C ARG A 33 -16.24 8.75 11.12
N LYS A 34 -16.89 9.91 11.19
CA LYS A 34 -16.47 11.01 12.08
C LYS A 34 -16.55 10.57 13.55
N ARG A 35 -17.59 9.80 13.91
CA ARG A 35 -17.79 9.28 15.26
C ARG A 35 -16.82 8.15 15.61
N THR A 36 -16.64 7.17 14.73
CA THR A 36 -15.77 6.01 15.01
C THR A 36 -14.29 6.33 14.91
N ARG A 37 -13.89 7.32 14.08
CA ARG A 37 -12.50 7.70 13.79
C ARG A 37 -11.62 6.53 13.31
N VAL A 38 -12.25 5.47 12.80
CA VAL A 38 -11.55 4.28 12.29
C VAL A 38 -10.86 4.63 10.97
N THR A 39 -9.63 4.15 10.83
CA THR A 39 -8.84 4.36 9.61
C THR A 39 -9.45 3.60 8.43
N ASP A 40 -9.36 4.16 7.22
CA ASP A 40 -9.88 3.50 6.03
C ASP A 40 -9.12 2.20 5.75
N ILE A 41 -9.85 1.09 5.57
CA ILE A 41 -9.21 -0.21 5.31
C ILE A 41 -8.39 -0.20 4.02
N ALA A 42 -8.80 0.58 3.01
CA ALA A 42 -8.03 0.71 1.78
C ALA A 42 -6.67 1.37 2.04
N GLN A 43 -6.64 2.42 2.86
CA GLN A 43 -5.40 3.07 3.28
C GLN A 43 -4.52 2.12 4.08
N ARG A 44 -5.12 1.36 5.02
CA ARG A 44 -4.39 0.42 5.87
C ARG A 44 -3.75 -0.71 5.04
N VAL A 45 -4.50 -1.31 4.13
CA VAL A 45 -4.02 -2.38 3.24
C VAL A 45 -2.89 -1.87 2.34
N SER A 46 -3.07 -0.71 1.71
CA SER A 46 -2.03 -0.12 0.85
C SER A 46 -0.75 0.20 1.63
N LYS A 47 -0.88 0.73 2.85
CA LYS A 47 0.27 0.99 3.72
C LYS A 47 0.99 -0.29 4.11
N LEU A 48 0.26 -1.34 4.51
CA LEU A 48 0.84 -2.63 4.86
C LEU A 48 1.56 -3.27 3.66
N LYS A 49 0.97 -3.17 2.47
CA LYS A 49 1.58 -3.66 1.23
C LYS A 49 2.90 -2.93 0.92
N TRP A 50 2.94 -1.61 1.09
CA TRP A 50 4.16 -0.82 0.93
C TRP A 50 5.23 -1.17 1.97
N GLN A 51 4.83 -1.31 3.24
CA GLN A 51 5.73 -1.72 4.32
C GLN A 51 6.32 -3.11 4.08
N TRP A 52 5.52 -4.05 3.58
CA TRP A 52 5.99 -5.37 3.19
C TRP A 52 7.02 -5.27 2.06
N ALA A 53 6.76 -4.49 1.01
CA ALA A 53 7.73 -4.29 -0.07
C ALA A 53 9.06 -3.73 0.45
N GLY A 54 9.02 -2.71 1.30
CA GLY A 54 10.22 -2.14 1.93
C GLY A 54 10.93 -3.10 2.89
N HIS A 55 10.21 -4.00 3.57
CA HIS A 55 10.79 -5.07 4.38
C HIS A 55 11.51 -6.10 3.50
N ILE A 56 10.91 -6.52 2.40
CA ILE A 56 11.54 -7.45 1.47
C ILE A 56 12.83 -6.88 0.88
N VAL A 57 12.82 -5.62 0.43
CA VAL A 57 14.01 -4.97 -0.15
C VAL A 57 15.17 -4.85 0.85
N ARG A 58 14.87 -4.61 2.14
CA ARG A 58 15.91 -4.50 3.19
C ARG A 58 16.45 -5.84 3.68
N ARG A 59 15.73 -6.94 3.47
CA ARG A 59 16.18 -8.28 3.88
C ARG A 59 17.34 -8.77 3.01
N ARG A 60 18.40 -9.31 3.63
CA ARG A 60 19.63 -9.79 2.96
C ARG A 60 19.77 -11.31 2.95
N ASP A 61 18.75 -12.03 3.39
CA ASP A 61 18.81 -13.46 3.75
C ASP A 61 18.82 -14.43 2.55
N GLY A 62 19.16 -13.97 1.34
CA GLY A 62 19.28 -14.80 0.13
C GLY A 62 17.98 -15.45 -0.41
N ARG A 63 16.84 -15.22 0.25
CA ARG A 63 15.52 -15.78 -0.11
C ARG A 63 14.98 -15.24 -1.44
N TRP A 64 13.95 -15.89 -1.96
CA TRP A 64 13.32 -15.53 -3.23
C TRP A 64 12.64 -14.16 -3.25
N GLY A 65 12.25 -13.60 -2.10
CA GLY A 65 11.49 -12.34 -2.01
C GLY A 65 12.13 -11.18 -2.79
N PRO A 66 13.39 -10.79 -2.50
CA PRO A 66 14.11 -9.78 -3.27
C PRO A 66 14.22 -10.13 -4.77
N LYS A 67 14.47 -11.40 -5.10
CA LYS A 67 14.60 -11.85 -6.51
C LYS A 67 13.31 -11.68 -7.29
N VAL A 68 12.15 -11.91 -6.67
CA VAL A 68 10.82 -11.72 -7.27
C VAL A 68 10.50 -10.23 -7.44
N LEU A 69 10.94 -9.38 -6.50
CA LEU A 69 10.74 -7.92 -6.59
C LEU A 69 11.63 -7.26 -7.65
N GLU A 70 12.88 -7.73 -7.79
CA GLU A 70 13.81 -7.32 -8.84
C GLU A 70 13.51 -7.96 -10.20
N TRP A 71 12.54 -8.87 -10.26
CA TRP A 71 12.20 -9.60 -11.47
C TRP A 71 11.54 -8.68 -12.50
N GLN A 72 12.28 -8.36 -13.55
CA GLN A 72 11.75 -7.76 -14.77
C GLN A 72 11.63 -8.85 -15.86
N PRO A 73 10.48 -8.98 -16.53
CA PRO A 73 10.35 -9.87 -17.67
C PRO A 73 11.37 -9.46 -18.75
N ARG A 74 12.15 -10.43 -19.24
CA ARG A 74 13.19 -10.21 -20.26
C ARG A 74 12.62 -10.10 -21.68
N THR A 75 11.50 -9.40 -21.84
CA THR A 75 10.90 -9.20 -23.16
C THR A 75 11.54 -7.96 -23.79
N GLY A 76 12.77 -8.10 -24.32
CA GLY A 76 13.48 -7.03 -25.01
C GLY A 76 14.99 -7.25 -25.15
N LYS A 77 15.59 -6.65 -26.19
CA LYS A 77 17.06 -6.63 -26.39
C LYS A 77 17.71 -5.63 -25.44
N ARG A 78 18.89 -5.98 -24.90
CA ARG A 78 19.65 -5.17 -23.94
C ARG A 78 20.42 -4.06 -24.67
N ASN A 79 20.33 -2.82 -24.19
CA ASN A 79 21.22 -1.74 -24.64
C ASN A 79 22.68 -2.05 -24.21
N VAL A 80 23.61 -2.00 -25.17
CA VAL A 80 25.04 -2.19 -24.94
C VAL A 80 25.62 -0.97 -24.22
N GLY A 81 26.52 -1.17 -23.25
CA GLY A 81 27.37 -0.08 -22.71
C GLY A 81 27.08 0.42 -21.28
N ARG A 82 26.05 -0.03 -20.57
CA ARG A 82 25.89 0.28 -19.13
C ARG A 82 25.63 -0.97 -18.28
N PRO A 83 26.33 -1.15 -17.14
CA PRO A 83 25.94 -2.16 -16.15
C PRO A 83 24.52 -1.87 -15.67
N ARG A 84 23.73 -2.93 -15.43
CA ARG A 84 22.46 -2.76 -14.71
C ARG A 84 22.80 -2.15 -13.35
N ARG A 85 22.33 -0.91 -13.08
CA ARG A 85 22.11 -0.52 -11.69
C ARG A 85 21.01 -1.44 -11.18
N GLY A 86 21.39 -2.54 -10.53
CA GLY A 86 20.44 -3.31 -9.73
C GLY A 86 19.85 -2.36 -8.69
N GLY A 87 18.57 -2.53 -8.36
CA GLY A 87 17.84 -1.66 -7.40
C GLY A 87 18.41 -1.62 -5.98
N ARG A 88 19.60 -2.19 -5.77
CA ARG A 88 20.34 -2.26 -4.51
C ARG A 88 21.21 -1.02 -4.23
N THR A 89 21.50 -0.16 -5.22
CA THR A 89 22.59 0.84 -5.09
C THR A 89 22.16 2.29 -4.82
N THR A 90 20.90 2.62 -4.53
CA THR A 90 20.55 4.04 -4.20
C THR A 90 19.51 4.24 -3.11
N LEU A 91 19.21 3.26 -2.27
CA LEU A 91 18.19 3.41 -1.21
C LEU A 91 18.65 2.87 0.14
N GLY A 92 19.91 3.11 0.49
CA GLY A 92 20.43 2.77 1.81
C GLY A 92 21.27 3.91 2.34
N GLU A 93 20.86 4.46 3.48
CA GLU A 93 21.68 5.19 4.46
C GLU A 93 21.70 6.73 4.42
N SER A 94 21.06 7.42 3.46
CA SER A 94 20.85 8.87 3.53
C SER A 94 19.45 9.25 4.03
N GLN A 95 19.32 10.34 4.81
CA GLN A 95 18.02 10.90 5.22
C GLN A 95 17.13 11.23 4.01
N GLU A 96 17.75 11.59 2.88
CA GLU A 96 17.11 11.84 1.59
C GLU A 96 16.40 10.59 1.02
N GLY A 97 17.03 9.42 1.11
CA GLY A 97 16.44 8.15 0.66
C GLY A 97 15.20 7.75 1.47
N ILE A 98 15.20 8.03 2.78
CA ILE A 98 14.06 7.80 3.67
C ILE A 98 12.92 8.78 3.36
N TRP A 99 13.25 10.05 3.08
CA TRP A 99 12.26 11.06 2.73
C TRP A 99 11.57 10.75 1.40
N ILE A 100 12.35 10.37 0.37
CA ILE A 100 11.84 9.91 -0.92
C ILE A 100 10.97 8.67 -0.75
N TRP A 101 11.38 7.68 0.06
CA TRP A 101 10.60 6.48 0.33
C TRP A 101 9.24 6.77 0.97
N ASN A 102 9.20 7.65 1.97
CA ASN A 102 7.96 8.05 2.64
C ASN A 102 7.06 8.89 1.72
N SER A 103 7.64 9.71 0.86
CA SER A 103 6.90 10.48 -0.15
C SER A 103 6.27 9.56 -1.20
N LEU A 104 7.00 8.55 -1.69
CA LEU A 104 6.47 7.53 -2.58
C LEU A 104 5.39 6.68 -1.93
N GLN A 105 5.48 6.41 -0.62
CA GLN A 105 4.40 5.75 0.11
C GLN A 105 3.12 6.59 0.10
N LYS A 106 3.23 7.91 0.34
CA LYS A 106 2.08 8.82 0.35
C LYS A 106 1.39 8.84 -1.01
N THR A 107 2.15 8.98 -2.09
CA THR A 107 1.59 8.96 -3.47
C THR A 107 0.99 7.61 -3.82
N TYR A 108 1.65 6.51 -3.45
CA TYR A 108 1.14 5.15 -3.64
C TYR A 108 -0.21 4.94 -2.94
N VAL A 109 -0.31 5.33 -1.66
CA VAL A 109 -1.57 5.21 -0.91
C VAL A 109 -2.65 6.07 -1.55
N GLN A 110 -2.36 7.31 -1.95
CA GLN A 110 -3.32 8.20 -2.61
C GLN A 110 -3.86 7.60 -3.93
N GLN A 111 -2.98 7.13 -4.81
CA GLN A 111 -3.34 6.47 -6.06
C GLN A 111 -4.22 5.23 -5.83
N TRP A 112 -3.87 4.40 -4.85
CA TRP A 112 -4.65 3.19 -4.55
C TRP A 112 -5.99 3.47 -3.87
N THR A 113 -6.12 4.61 -3.20
CA THR A 113 -7.37 5.03 -2.58
C THR A 113 -8.34 5.71 -3.55
N SER A 114 -7.83 6.40 -4.58
CA SER A 114 -8.64 7.09 -5.60
C SER A 114 -9.22 6.14 -6.66
N ILE A 115 -8.58 4.99 -6.86
CA ILE A 115 -8.96 3.98 -7.87
C ILE A 115 -10.12 3.06 -7.40
N GLY A 116 -10.62 3.23 -6.16
CA GLY A 116 -11.61 2.33 -5.56
C GLY A 116 -12.92 2.98 -5.16
#